data_AF-A0A812NB44-F1
#
_entry.id   AF-A0A812NB44-F1
#
_cell.length_a   1.000
_cell.length_b   1.000
_cell.length_c   1.000
_cell.angle_alpha   90.00
_cell.angle_beta   90.00
_cell.angle_gamma   90.00
#
_symmetry.space_group_name_H-M   'P 1'
#
loop_
_entity.id
_entity.type
_entity.pdbx_description
1 polymer ?
#
loop_
_entity_poly.entity_id
_entity_poly.type
_entity_poly.pdbx_seq_one_letter_code
_entity_poly.pdbx_strand_id
1 'polypeptide(L)'
;HMRQTQSGGKELLSALQTDGYIRVDIDAAEEAVLVKALEEFAERRSFRYPPIPGAATASAAPPTMPRPFARCFDLLYSVACTAALVMEGRGRRVPKAPPCGDEGRGPFERKGGPWPFSSSFFNIFNYDHGCLNSHIDRGVLTVVYGKRTESESDETTRLWIRKPGSDEPGWVAPKSGHLLLWAGEGFPAAPAVEH
;
A
#
# COMPACT_ATOMS: atom_id res chain seq x y z
N HIS A 1 -5.15 -1.43 -14.35
CA HIS A 1 -6.60 -1.47 -14.71
C HIS A 1 -7.16 -2.91 -14.58
N MET A 2 -7.80 -3.28 -13.46
CA MET A 2 -8.41 -4.63 -13.30
C MET A 2 -9.64 -4.80 -14.22
N ARG A 3 -9.60 -5.77 -15.14
CA ARG A 3 -10.71 -6.08 -16.04
C ARG A 3 -11.85 -6.77 -15.28
N GLN A 4 -13.07 -6.25 -15.45
CA GLN A 4 -14.29 -6.69 -14.79
C GLN A 4 -14.71 -8.08 -15.27
N THR A 5 -14.55 -9.08 -14.40
CA THR A 5 -15.26 -10.35 -14.51
C THR A 5 -15.42 -10.92 -13.10
N GLN A 6 -16.46 -11.72 -12.83
CA GLN A 6 -16.49 -12.54 -11.60
C GLN A 6 -15.24 -13.43 -11.48
N SER A 7 -14.60 -13.78 -12.61
CA SER A 7 -13.29 -14.42 -12.61
C SER A 7 -12.19 -13.56 -11.99
N GLY A 8 -12.22 -12.23 -12.12
CA GLY A 8 -11.21 -11.34 -11.53
C GLY A 8 -11.16 -11.39 -10.00
N GLY A 9 -12.30 -11.57 -9.32
CA GLY A 9 -12.31 -11.75 -7.86
C GLY A 9 -11.80 -13.11 -7.42
N LYS A 10 -12.14 -14.17 -8.16
CA LYS A 10 -11.62 -15.52 -7.89
C LYS A 10 -10.13 -15.61 -8.17
N GLU A 11 -9.65 -14.98 -9.24
CA GLU A 11 -8.24 -14.91 -9.60
C GLU A 11 -7.44 -14.16 -8.53
N LEU A 12 -7.95 -13.00 -8.08
CA LEU A 12 -7.32 -12.23 -7.01
C LEU A 12 -7.22 -13.06 -5.73
N LEU A 13 -8.32 -13.67 -5.30
CA LEU A 13 -8.32 -14.51 -4.10
C LEU A 13 -7.39 -15.72 -4.24
N SER A 14 -7.41 -16.38 -5.39
CA SER A 14 -6.54 -17.53 -5.66
C SER A 14 -5.06 -17.15 -5.60
N ALA A 15 -4.68 -16.00 -6.14
CA ALA A 15 -3.30 -15.50 -6.07
C ALA A 15 -2.89 -15.22 -4.61
N LEU A 16 -3.75 -14.56 -3.83
CA LEU A 16 -3.49 -14.32 -2.41
C LEU A 16 -3.34 -15.63 -1.60
N GLN A 17 -4.16 -16.63 -1.88
CA GLN A 17 -4.09 -17.94 -1.22
C GLN A 17 -2.84 -18.74 -1.60
N THR A 18 -2.35 -18.60 -2.83
CA THR A 18 -1.29 -19.45 -3.38
C THR A 18 0.09 -18.79 -3.26
N ASP A 19 0.19 -17.55 -3.70
CA ASP A 19 1.45 -16.80 -3.75
C ASP A 19 1.63 -15.86 -2.56
N GLY A 20 0.56 -15.62 -1.80
CA GLY A 20 0.55 -14.67 -0.69
C GLY A 20 0.39 -13.21 -1.13
N TYR A 21 0.56 -12.91 -2.41
CA TYR A 21 0.41 -11.57 -2.98
C TYR A 21 -0.06 -11.62 -4.43
N ILE A 22 -0.49 -10.48 -4.94
CA ILE A 22 -0.79 -10.24 -6.36
C ILE A 22 -0.17 -8.94 -6.83
N ARG A 23 0.19 -8.88 -8.12
CA ARG A 23 0.60 -7.66 -8.80
C ARG A 23 -0.60 -6.97 -9.43
N VAL A 24 -0.73 -5.67 -9.21
CA VAL A 24 -1.81 -4.85 -9.79
C VAL A 24 -1.22 -3.80 -10.70
N ASP A 25 -1.57 -3.86 -11.98
CA ASP A 25 -1.14 -2.88 -12.97
C ASP A 25 -1.78 -1.51 -12.73
N ILE A 26 -0.96 -0.48 -12.78
CA ILE A 26 -1.35 0.94 -12.77
C ILE A 26 -0.92 1.61 -14.07
N ASP A 27 -1.63 2.67 -14.46
CA ASP A 27 -1.22 3.47 -15.63
C ASP A 27 -0.11 4.48 -15.29
N ALA A 28 0.45 5.12 -16.32
CA ALA A 28 1.55 6.07 -16.15
C ALA A 28 1.16 7.32 -15.34
N ALA A 29 -0.11 7.74 -15.38
CA ALA A 29 -0.58 8.89 -14.61
C ALA A 29 -0.75 8.53 -13.13
N GLU A 30 -1.25 7.33 -12.83
CA GLU A 30 -1.31 6.76 -11.49
C GLU A 30 0.12 6.56 -10.92
N GLU A 31 1.05 6.02 -11.70
CA GLU A 31 2.44 5.85 -11.31
C GLU A 31 3.12 7.20 -11.01
N ALA A 32 2.89 8.23 -11.83
CA ALA A 32 3.44 9.57 -11.59
C ALA A 32 2.98 10.16 -10.24
N VAL A 33 1.78 9.83 -9.76
CA VAL A 33 1.30 10.26 -8.43
C VAL A 33 2.15 9.60 -7.32
N LEU A 34 2.43 8.31 -7.46
CA LEU A 34 3.21 7.54 -6.48
C LEU A 34 4.67 7.99 -6.47
N VAL A 35 5.29 8.10 -7.65
CA VAL A 35 6.68 8.53 -7.80
C VAL A 35 6.89 9.91 -7.20
N LYS A 36 5.97 10.86 -7.44
CA LYS A 36 6.06 12.21 -6.87
C LYS A 36 6.05 12.21 -5.33
N ALA A 37 5.24 11.35 -4.71
CA ALA A 37 5.22 11.23 -3.25
C ALA A 37 6.52 10.64 -2.70
N LEU A 38 7.10 9.65 -3.40
CA LEU A 38 8.39 9.06 -3.03
C LEU A 38 9.55 10.04 -3.21
N GLU A 39 9.57 10.82 -4.28
CA GLU A 39 10.58 11.86 -4.51
C GLU A 39 10.54 12.95 -3.43
N GLU A 40 9.34 13.46 -3.11
CA GLU A 40 9.21 14.45 -2.02
C GLU A 40 9.58 13.87 -0.65
N PHE A 41 9.36 12.58 -0.42
CA PHE A 41 9.78 11.95 0.84
C PHE A 41 11.28 11.63 0.88
N ALA A 42 11.91 11.32 -0.26
CA ALA A 42 13.34 11.01 -0.34
C ALA A 42 14.22 12.20 0.10
N GLU A 43 13.76 13.43 -0.11
CA GLU A 43 14.43 14.64 0.40
C GLU A 43 14.38 14.75 1.93
N ARG A 44 13.53 13.97 2.60
CA ARG A 44 13.41 13.96 4.06
C ARG A 44 14.42 12.97 4.64
N ARG A 45 15.29 13.46 5.53
CA ARG A 45 16.25 12.66 6.30
C ARG A 45 15.59 11.86 7.44
N SER A 46 14.56 11.09 7.11
CA SER A 46 13.77 10.30 8.06
C SER A 46 13.40 8.97 7.46
N PHE A 47 13.31 7.94 8.31
CA PHE A 47 12.93 6.60 7.90
C PHE A 47 11.48 6.49 7.43
N ARG A 48 10.54 7.21 8.06
CA ARG A 48 9.12 7.04 7.75
C ARG A 48 8.28 8.31 7.88
N TYR A 49 7.24 8.36 7.04
CA TYR A 49 6.09 9.24 7.20
C TYR A 49 4.84 8.43 7.57
N PRO A 50 3.97 8.92 8.47
CA PRO A 50 4.26 9.99 9.42
C PRO A 50 5.39 9.56 10.39
N PRO A 51 6.13 10.50 10.97
CA PRO A 51 7.17 10.18 11.95
C PRO A 51 6.56 9.52 13.19
N ILE A 52 7.33 8.67 13.87
CA ILE A 52 6.91 8.06 15.14
C ILE A 52 6.84 9.17 16.20
N PRO A 53 5.70 9.37 16.88
CA PRO A 53 5.61 10.33 17.97
C PRO A 53 6.69 10.06 19.04
N GLY A 54 7.46 11.09 19.39
CA GLY A 54 8.51 10.99 20.42
C GLY A 54 9.87 10.47 19.93
N ALA A 55 10.04 10.17 18.64
CA ALA A 55 11.38 9.90 18.11
C ALA A 55 12.25 11.17 18.12
N ALA A 56 13.55 11.04 18.45
CA ALA A 56 14.47 12.17 18.67
C ALA A 56 14.63 13.13 17.47
N THR A 57 14.27 12.69 16.27
CA THR A 57 14.31 13.47 15.01
C THR A 57 12.93 13.92 14.53
N ALA A 58 11.86 13.66 15.30
CA ALA A 58 10.51 14.01 14.91
C ALA A 58 10.22 15.50 15.21
N SER A 59 10.31 16.34 14.19
CA SER A 59 9.38 17.47 14.12
C SER A 59 7.98 16.90 14.24
N ALA A 60 7.12 17.49 15.10
CA ALA A 60 5.72 17.11 15.18
C ALA A 60 5.16 16.96 13.75
N ALA A 61 4.45 15.86 13.49
CA ALA A 61 3.86 15.64 12.17
C ALA A 61 3.02 16.89 11.82
N PRO A 62 3.15 17.46 10.61
CA PRO A 62 2.32 18.60 10.23
C PRO A 62 0.85 18.23 10.43
N PRO A 63 0.00 19.17 10.88
CA PRO A 63 -1.41 18.90 11.17
C PRO A 63 -2.17 18.40 9.93
N THR A 64 -1.62 18.68 8.74
CA THR A 64 -2.16 18.29 7.45
C THR A 64 -1.20 17.39 6.69
N MET A 65 -1.75 16.41 5.98
CA MET A 65 -0.98 15.55 5.09
C MET A 65 -0.54 16.36 3.86
N PRO A 66 0.76 16.35 3.49
CA PRO A 66 1.23 16.99 2.27
C PRO A 66 0.46 16.51 1.04
N ARG A 67 0.18 17.43 0.09
CA ARG A 67 -0.69 17.13 -1.06
C ARG A 67 -0.25 15.90 -1.90
N PRO A 68 1.03 15.68 -2.22
CA PRO A 68 1.38 14.46 -2.95
C PRO A 68 1.20 13.20 -2.11
N PHE A 69 1.34 13.27 -0.78
CA PHE A 69 1.11 12.14 0.12
C PHE A 69 -0.38 11.81 0.20
N ALA A 70 -1.24 12.83 0.26
CA ALA A 70 -2.69 12.67 0.21
C ALA A 70 -3.14 12.01 -1.10
N ARG A 71 -2.63 12.50 -2.25
CA ARG A 71 -2.95 11.89 -3.56
C ARG A 71 -2.45 10.45 -3.69
N CYS A 72 -1.26 10.16 -3.15
CA CYS A 72 -0.71 8.81 -3.08
C CYS A 72 -1.60 7.90 -2.23
N PHE A 73 -2.02 8.35 -1.05
CA PHE A 73 -2.94 7.62 -0.20
C PHE A 73 -4.27 7.36 -0.89
N ASP A 74 -4.91 8.38 -1.48
CA ASP A 74 -6.20 8.24 -2.16
C ASP A 74 -6.15 7.19 -3.28
N LEU A 75 -5.04 7.16 -4.04
CA LEU A 75 -4.81 6.17 -5.09
C LEU A 75 -4.73 4.74 -4.50
N LEU A 76 -3.83 4.51 -3.55
CA LEU A 76 -3.60 3.18 -2.96
C LEU A 76 -4.85 2.69 -2.23
N TYR A 77 -5.55 3.57 -1.54
CA TYR A 77 -6.80 3.28 -0.85
C TYR A 77 -7.92 2.92 -1.84
N SER A 78 -8.03 3.60 -2.98
CA SER A 78 -8.97 3.26 -4.05
C SER A 78 -8.70 1.86 -4.62
N VAL A 79 -7.43 1.51 -4.80
CA VAL A 79 -7.01 0.15 -5.22
C VAL A 79 -7.40 -0.89 -4.18
N ALA A 80 -7.12 -0.65 -2.89
CA ALA A 80 -7.49 -1.55 -1.80
C ALA A 80 -9.01 -1.75 -1.70
N CYS A 81 -9.79 -0.67 -1.77
CA CYS A 81 -11.26 -0.74 -1.76
C CYS A 81 -11.79 -1.52 -2.95
N THR A 82 -11.24 -1.28 -4.15
CA THR A 82 -11.60 -1.99 -5.36
C THR A 82 -11.33 -3.49 -5.21
N ALA A 83 -10.14 -3.87 -4.74
CA ALA A 83 -9.77 -5.26 -4.54
C ALA A 83 -10.70 -5.95 -3.53
N ALA A 84 -10.97 -5.31 -2.39
CA ALA A 84 -11.86 -5.84 -1.36
C ALA A 84 -13.28 -6.07 -1.89
N LEU A 85 -13.88 -5.09 -2.56
CA LEU A 85 -15.24 -5.23 -3.09
C LEU A 85 -15.34 -6.28 -4.20
N VAL A 86 -14.29 -6.43 -5.02
CA VAL A 86 -14.21 -7.47 -6.05
C VAL A 86 -14.12 -8.86 -5.41
N MET A 87 -13.36 -9.03 -4.33
CA MET A 87 -13.30 -10.29 -3.58
C MET A 87 -14.61 -10.62 -2.86
N GLU A 88 -15.34 -9.62 -2.37
CA GLU A 88 -16.67 -9.80 -1.77
C GLU A 88 -17.78 -10.08 -2.80
N GLY A 89 -17.48 -10.06 -4.09
CA GLY A 89 -18.47 -10.21 -5.15
C GLY A 89 -19.45 -9.03 -5.27
N ARG A 90 -19.15 -7.88 -4.63
CA ARG A 90 -20.00 -6.68 -4.58
C ARG A 90 -19.75 -5.70 -5.73
N GLY A 91 -18.84 -6.02 -6.64
CA GLY A 91 -18.51 -5.18 -7.80
C GLY A 91 -17.70 -3.93 -7.43
N ARG A 92 -17.53 -2.99 -8.37
CA ARG A 92 -16.50 -1.94 -8.28
C ARG A 92 -16.95 -0.60 -7.68
N ARG A 93 -18.11 -0.51 -7.02
CA ARG A 93 -18.69 0.79 -6.65
C ARG A 93 -18.05 1.33 -5.35
N VAL A 94 -16.80 1.80 -5.47
CA VAL A 94 -16.16 2.61 -4.43
C VAL A 94 -16.82 3.99 -4.42
N PRO A 95 -17.16 4.56 -3.26
CA PRO A 95 -17.68 5.93 -3.20
C PRO A 95 -16.65 6.92 -3.76
N LYS A 96 -17.13 7.88 -4.55
CA LYS A 96 -16.33 8.71 -5.47
C LYS A 96 -15.42 9.75 -4.80
N ALA A 97 -15.57 10.02 -3.50
CA ALA A 97 -14.81 11.10 -2.87
C ALA A 97 -13.52 10.56 -2.22
N PRO A 98 -12.37 11.21 -2.45
CA PRO A 98 -11.12 10.84 -1.83
C PRO A 98 -11.20 11.03 -0.31
N PRO A 99 -10.63 10.10 0.50
CA PRO A 99 -10.62 10.22 1.95
C PRO A 99 -9.86 11.44 2.48
N CYS A 100 -8.90 12.01 1.73
CA CYS A 100 -8.15 13.20 2.16
C CYS A 100 -8.72 14.56 1.69
N GLY A 101 -9.62 14.58 0.70
CA GLY A 101 -10.15 15.82 0.11
C GLY A 101 -9.08 16.78 -0.47
N ASP A 102 -9.50 17.90 -1.05
CA ASP A 102 -8.57 18.90 -1.60
C ASP A 102 -7.83 19.72 -0.51
N GLU A 103 -8.32 19.70 0.74
CA GLU A 103 -7.79 20.50 1.85
C GLU A 103 -6.61 19.84 2.62
N GLY A 104 -6.20 18.62 2.26
CA GLY A 104 -5.07 17.94 2.91
C GLY A 104 -5.32 17.54 4.37
N ARG A 105 -6.60 17.45 4.79
CA ARG A 105 -6.95 16.86 6.10
C ARG A 105 -6.58 15.39 6.07
N GLY A 106 -5.81 14.95 7.07
CA GLY A 106 -5.36 13.57 7.13
C GLY A 106 -6.54 12.58 7.16
N PRO A 107 -6.38 11.36 6.63
CA PRO A 107 -7.48 10.41 6.50
C PRO A 107 -8.02 9.88 7.85
N PHE A 108 -7.37 10.24 8.96
CA PHE A 108 -7.63 9.73 10.30
C PHE A 108 -8.46 10.65 11.20
N GLU A 109 -8.81 11.85 10.75
CA GLU A 109 -9.55 12.80 11.61
C GLU A 109 -11.01 12.37 11.87
N ARG A 110 -11.51 11.35 11.17
CA ARG A 110 -12.89 10.85 11.32
C ARG A 110 -12.94 9.31 11.41
N LYS A 111 -12.62 8.76 12.59
CA LYS A 111 -13.04 7.38 12.93
C LYS A 111 -14.57 7.27 12.74
N GLY A 112 -15.01 6.33 11.91
CA GLY A 112 -16.45 6.12 11.64
C GLY A 112 -17.04 7.00 10.52
N GLY A 113 -16.21 7.60 9.67
CA GLY A 113 -16.70 8.21 8.42
C GLY A 113 -17.41 7.19 7.50
N PRO A 114 -18.21 7.63 6.51
CA PRO A 114 -19.01 6.75 5.65
C PRO A 114 -18.18 5.90 4.66
N TRP A 115 -16.85 5.89 4.81
CA TRP A 115 -15.91 5.31 3.87
C TRP A 115 -15.56 3.87 4.27
N PRO A 116 -15.54 2.90 3.34
CA PRO A 116 -15.10 1.53 3.64
C PRO A 116 -13.71 1.52 4.28
N PHE A 117 -13.44 0.72 5.31
CA PHE A 117 -12.10 0.69 5.93
C PHE A 117 -11.63 2.06 6.48
N SER A 118 -12.52 2.83 7.14
CA SER A 118 -12.17 4.13 7.75
C SER A 118 -11.05 4.11 8.80
N SER A 119 -10.56 2.92 9.15
CA SER A 119 -9.41 2.69 10.04
C SER A 119 -8.12 2.34 9.28
N SER A 120 -8.09 2.46 7.94
CA SER A 120 -6.89 2.29 7.13
C SER A 120 -5.80 3.28 7.52
N PHE A 121 -4.54 2.88 7.36
CA PHE A 121 -3.39 3.76 7.57
C PHE A 121 -2.47 3.84 6.37
N PHE A 122 -1.56 4.82 6.40
CA PHE A 122 -0.67 5.15 5.30
C PHE A 122 0.74 5.39 5.84
N ASN A 123 1.74 4.78 5.19
CA ASN A 123 3.13 5.07 5.45
C ASN A 123 3.90 5.26 4.14
N ILE A 124 4.94 6.08 4.20
CA ILE A 124 6.02 6.11 3.21
C ILE A 124 7.30 5.78 3.97
N PHE A 125 8.12 4.88 3.42
CA PHE A 125 9.38 4.47 4.02
C PHE A 125 10.57 4.89 3.13
N ASN A 126 11.65 5.31 3.77
CA ASN A 126 12.94 5.60 3.15
C ASN A 126 13.99 4.69 3.80
N TYR A 127 14.34 3.62 3.09
CA TYR A 127 15.23 2.58 3.59
C TYR A 127 16.72 3.00 3.64
N ASP A 128 17.08 4.16 3.07
CA ASP A 128 18.41 4.77 3.28
C ASP A 128 18.59 5.29 4.72
N HIS A 129 17.50 5.34 5.49
CA HIS A 129 17.47 5.88 6.84
C HIS A 129 16.91 4.90 7.88
N GLY A 130 16.74 3.61 7.52
CA GLY A 130 16.33 2.56 8.45
C GLY A 130 15.79 1.32 7.76
N CYS A 131 15.29 0.37 8.56
CA CYS A 131 14.65 -0.84 8.07
C CYS A 131 13.43 -1.21 8.92
N LEU A 132 12.55 -2.05 8.36
CA LEU A 132 11.50 -2.73 9.11
C LEU A 132 12.01 -4.13 9.49
N ASN A 133 11.64 -4.57 10.68
CA ASN A 133 11.76 -5.98 11.05
C ASN A 133 10.71 -6.79 10.31
N SER A 134 10.95 -8.09 10.15
CA SER A 134 9.95 -9.03 9.66
C SER A 134 8.71 -8.99 10.54
N HIS A 135 7.54 -8.90 9.91
CA HIS A 135 6.26 -8.81 10.60
C HIS A 135 5.10 -9.26 9.73
N ILE A 136 3.93 -9.42 10.35
CA ILE A 136 2.66 -9.64 9.67
C ILE A 136 1.79 -8.40 9.86
N ASP A 137 1.17 -7.93 8.78
CA ASP A 137 0.23 -6.81 8.85
C ASP A 137 -1.07 -7.23 9.52
N ARG A 138 -1.50 -6.46 10.52
CA ARG A 138 -2.79 -6.66 11.21
C ARG A 138 -4.01 -6.18 10.41
N GLY A 139 -3.78 -5.55 9.27
CA GLY A 139 -4.82 -4.97 8.42
C GLY A 139 -5.63 -6.04 7.67
N VAL A 140 -6.60 -5.60 6.87
CA VAL A 140 -7.33 -6.48 5.95
C VAL A 140 -6.48 -6.69 4.69
N LEU A 141 -6.12 -5.59 4.01
CA LEU A 141 -5.26 -5.61 2.83
C LEU A 141 -4.15 -4.60 2.99
N THR A 142 -2.99 -4.96 2.47
CA THR A 142 -1.85 -4.06 2.32
C THR A 142 -1.58 -3.85 0.84
N VAL A 143 -1.35 -2.60 0.44
CA VAL A 143 -1.01 -2.22 -0.93
C VAL A 143 0.28 -1.41 -0.90
N VAL A 144 1.30 -1.87 -1.61
CA VAL A 144 2.63 -1.27 -1.63
C VAL A 144 3.07 -0.95 -3.06
N TYR A 145 3.72 0.21 -3.19
CA TYR A 145 4.48 0.60 -4.36
C TYR A 145 5.94 0.78 -3.96
N GLY A 146 6.86 0.31 -4.80
CA GLY A 146 8.29 0.59 -4.68
C GLY A 146 8.79 1.27 -5.94
N LYS A 147 9.53 2.37 -5.81
CA LYS A 147 10.19 3.03 -6.93
C LYS A 147 11.42 2.22 -7.32
N ARG A 148 11.55 1.91 -8.61
CA ARG A 148 12.79 1.34 -9.15
C ARG A 148 13.84 2.44 -9.31
N THR A 149 15.07 2.16 -8.92
CA THR A 149 16.25 2.91 -9.36
C THR A 149 16.67 2.41 -10.75
N GLU A 150 17.08 3.30 -11.65
CA GLU A 150 17.34 2.97 -13.06
C GLU A 150 18.45 1.91 -13.27
N SER A 151 19.24 1.63 -12.23
CA SER A 151 20.23 0.56 -12.23
C SER A 151 19.59 -0.82 -11.99
N GLU A 152 19.94 -1.80 -12.82
CA GLU A 152 19.74 -3.24 -12.55
C GLU A 152 20.66 -3.77 -11.43
N SER A 153 21.29 -2.87 -10.65
CA SER A 153 22.09 -3.24 -9.49
C SER A 153 21.20 -3.84 -8.40
N ASP A 154 21.82 -4.57 -7.46
CA ASP A 154 21.17 -5.17 -6.29
C ASP A 154 20.45 -4.17 -5.36
N GLU A 155 20.44 -2.88 -5.69
CA GLU A 155 19.87 -1.75 -4.94
C GLU A 155 18.39 -1.47 -5.25
N THR A 156 17.73 -2.29 -6.07
CA THR A 156 16.27 -2.21 -6.24
C THR A 156 15.57 -2.44 -4.89
N THR A 157 14.53 -1.67 -4.56
CA THR A 157 13.68 -1.97 -3.41
C THR A 157 13.12 -3.39 -3.53
N ARG A 158 13.51 -4.27 -2.60
CA ARG A 158 13.03 -5.65 -2.50
C ARG A 158 12.24 -5.79 -1.20
N LEU A 159 11.12 -6.47 -1.28
CA LEU A 159 10.38 -6.93 -0.12
C LEU A 159 10.69 -8.41 0.07
N TRP A 160 10.94 -8.78 1.31
CA TRP A 160 10.98 -10.18 1.68
C TRP A 160 9.52 -10.63 1.84
N ILE A 161 9.10 -11.73 1.24
CA ILE A 161 7.74 -12.26 1.43
C ILE A 161 7.83 -13.76 1.62
N ARG A 162 7.26 -14.24 2.73
CA ARG A 162 7.07 -15.68 2.96
C ARG A 162 5.75 -16.12 2.34
N LYS A 163 5.83 -17.01 1.34
CA LYS A 163 4.65 -17.59 0.72
C LYS A 163 3.86 -18.46 1.71
N PRO A 164 2.53 -18.56 1.57
CA PRO A 164 1.73 -19.47 2.38
C PRO A 164 2.22 -20.91 2.28
N GLY A 165 2.44 -21.55 3.43
CA GLY A 165 2.90 -22.93 3.51
C GLY A 165 4.38 -23.15 3.14
N SER A 166 5.17 -22.08 2.98
CA SER A 166 6.61 -22.17 2.73
C SER A 166 7.43 -21.84 3.98
N ASP A 167 8.43 -22.67 4.25
CA ASP A 167 9.42 -22.43 5.32
C ASP A 167 10.52 -21.45 4.89
N GLU A 168 10.67 -21.22 3.58
CA GLU A 168 11.68 -20.33 3.01
C GLU A 168 11.05 -19.08 2.39
N PRO A 169 11.42 -17.89 2.88
CA PRO A 169 10.96 -16.64 2.32
C PRO A 169 11.72 -16.25 1.05
N GLY A 170 11.04 -15.53 0.15
CA GLY A 170 11.59 -15.12 -1.14
C GLY A 170 11.65 -13.60 -1.29
N TRP A 171 12.59 -13.12 -2.10
CA TRP A 171 12.65 -11.71 -2.48
C TRP A 171 11.66 -11.39 -3.60
N VAL A 172 10.88 -10.33 -3.41
CA VAL A 172 9.94 -9.80 -4.40
C VAL A 172 10.27 -8.33 -4.65
N ALA A 173 10.63 -7.99 -5.88
CA ALA A 173 10.78 -6.61 -6.31
C ALA A 173 9.46 -6.11 -6.95
N PRO A 174 8.89 -4.98 -6.51
CA PRO A 174 7.82 -4.31 -7.25
C PRO A 174 8.36 -3.89 -8.62
N LYS A 175 7.68 -4.29 -9.70
CA LYS A 175 8.01 -3.83 -11.05
C LYS A 175 7.41 -2.44 -11.25
N SER A 176 8.10 -1.54 -11.97
CA SER A 176 7.51 -0.26 -12.38
C SER A 176 6.17 -0.49 -13.11
N GLY A 177 5.22 0.39 -12.87
CA GLY A 177 3.83 0.25 -13.31
C GLY A 177 3.02 -0.80 -12.54
N HIS A 178 3.53 -1.37 -11.45
CA HIS A 178 2.82 -2.37 -10.64
C HIS A 178 2.81 -2.02 -9.16
N LEU A 179 1.68 -2.31 -8.52
CA LEU A 179 1.53 -2.38 -7.07
C LEU A 179 1.63 -3.85 -6.62
N LEU A 180 2.10 -4.07 -5.40
CA LEU A 180 1.93 -5.34 -4.70
C LEU A 180 0.75 -5.23 -3.75
N LEU A 181 -0.09 -6.26 -3.72
CA LEU A 181 -1.23 -6.35 -2.82
C LEU A 181 -1.20 -7.71 -2.12
N TRP A 182 -1.34 -7.72 -0.80
CA TRP A 182 -1.45 -8.95 0.00
C TRP A 182 -2.51 -8.82 1.10
N ALA A 183 -2.89 -9.98 1.65
CA ALA A 183 -3.78 -10.09 2.79
C ALA A 183 -3.03 -9.92 4.11
N GLY A 184 -3.64 -9.20 5.05
CA GLY A 184 -3.22 -9.18 6.46
C GLY A 184 -4.08 -10.12 7.32
N GLU A 185 -3.82 -10.13 8.63
CA GLU A 185 -4.53 -11.00 9.59
C GLU A 185 -6.05 -10.77 9.61
N GLY A 186 -6.49 -9.56 9.26
CA GLY A 186 -7.91 -9.19 9.24
C GLY A 186 -8.69 -9.76 8.05
N PHE A 187 -8.05 -10.45 7.11
CA PHE A 187 -8.72 -10.98 5.92
C PHE A 187 -8.88 -12.51 5.97
N PRO A 188 -10.06 -13.03 6.35
CA PRO A 188 -10.23 -14.44 6.67
C PRO A 188 -10.14 -15.38 5.45
N ALA A 189 -10.22 -14.85 4.23
CA ALA A 189 -10.27 -15.65 3.01
C ALA A 189 -8.89 -15.98 2.44
N ALA A 190 -7.81 -15.36 2.94
CA ALA A 190 -6.45 -15.67 2.54
C ALA A 190 -5.50 -15.61 3.75
N PRO A 191 -4.43 -16.43 3.77
CA PRO A 191 -3.43 -16.37 4.82
C PRO A 191 -2.71 -15.02 4.81
N ALA A 192 -2.45 -14.50 6.01
CA ALA A 192 -1.57 -13.35 6.15
C ALA A 192 -0.12 -13.76 5.83
N VAL A 193 0.64 -12.85 5.23
CA VAL A 193 2.04 -13.09 4.88
C VAL A 193 2.99 -12.33 5.80
N GLU A 194 4.11 -12.97 6.12
CA GLU A 194 5.26 -12.33 6.76
C GLU A 194 6.08 -11.60 5.69
N HIS A 195 6.45 -10.35 5.97
CA HIS A 195 7.34 -9.53 5.14
C HIS A 195 8.30 -8.69 5.97
#